data_AF-A0A318SDJ0-F1
#
_entry.id   AF-A0A318SDJ0-F1
#
_cell.length_a   1.000
_cell.length_b   1.000
_cell.length_c   1.000
_cell.angle_alpha   90.00
_cell.angle_beta   90.00
_cell.angle_gamma   90.00
#
_symmetry.space_group_name_H-M   'P 1'
#
loop_
_entity.id
_entity.type
_entity.pdbx_description
1 polymer ?
#
loop_
_entity_poly.entity_id
_entity_poly.type
_entity_poly.pdbx_seq_one_letter_code
_entity_poly.pdbx_strand_id
1 'polypeptide(L)' 'MMQDMNRDGQLSVVGQCDVTRCRYNEDHQCHAGQIQVSMSSEGAACMTYTPRDDRGAMSEQLRDNPA' A
#
# COMPACT_ATOMS: atom_id res chain seq x y z
N MET A 1 26.71 -27.62 -16.17
CA MET A 1 25.53 -27.43 -15.31
C MET A 1 25.22 -25.93 -15.26
N MET A 2 24.66 -25.37 -16.34
CA MET A 2 24.28 -23.95 -16.41
C MET A 2 22.77 -23.88 -16.61
N GLN A 3 22.01 -23.72 -15.52
CA GLN A 3 20.62 -23.29 -15.56
C GLN A 3 20.35 -22.51 -14.27
N ASP A 4 20.43 -21.18 -14.33
CA ASP A 4 19.72 -20.24 -13.43
C ASP A 4 19.79 -18.80 -14.01
N MET A 5 19.69 -18.67 -15.35
CA MET A 5 19.43 -17.36 -15.99
C MET A 5 17.92 -17.07 -15.95
N ASN A 6 17.40 -16.81 -14.76
CA ASN A 6 16.06 -16.27 -14.52
C ASN A 6 16.05 -15.48 -13.20
N ARG A 7 17.06 -14.63 -12.99
CA ARG A 7 17.05 -13.65 -11.88
C ARG A 7 17.04 -12.23 -12.41
N ASP A 8 16.26 -12.01 -13.45
CA ASP A 8 15.83 -10.70 -13.91
C ASP A 8 14.88 -10.12 -12.87
N GLY A 9 15.43 -9.41 -11.89
CA GLY A 9 14.78 -8.33 -11.13
C GLY A 9 13.27 -8.42 -10.92
N GLN A 10 12.72 -9.59 -10.57
CA GLN A 10 11.29 -9.72 -10.34
C GLN A 10 10.99 -9.02 -9.03
N LEU A 11 10.62 -7.74 -9.14
CA LEU A 11 10.12 -6.94 -8.04
C LEU A 11 8.89 -7.68 -7.50
N SER A 12 8.93 -8.07 -6.23
CA SER A 12 7.78 -8.68 -5.58
C SER A 12 6.64 -7.68 -5.57
N VAL A 13 5.65 -7.91 -6.43
CA VAL A 13 4.42 -7.11 -6.50
C VAL A 13 3.37 -7.67 -5.56
N VAL A 14 2.58 -6.78 -4.96
CA VAL A 14 1.41 -7.19 -4.18
C VAL A 14 0.31 -7.59 -5.15
N GLY A 15 -0.19 -8.82 -5.06
CA GLY A 15 -1.24 -9.31 -5.96
C GLY A 15 -2.59 -8.61 -5.78
N GLN A 16 -2.98 -8.32 -4.54
CA GLN A 16 -4.20 -7.56 -4.20
C GLN A 16 -4.05 -6.95 -2.80
N CYS A 17 -4.53 -5.72 -2.62
CA CYS A 17 -4.54 -5.02 -1.35
C CYS A 17 -5.94 -4.45 -1.07
N ASP A 18 -6.68 -5.04 -0.13
CA ASP A 18 -8.04 -4.58 0.21
C ASP A 18 -8.06 -3.38 1.18
N VAL A 19 -6.90 -2.97 1.70
CA VAL A 19 -6.78 -1.86 2.65
C VAL A 19 -6.83 -0.52 1.91
N THR A 20 -8.02 -0.05 1.58
CA THR A 20 -8.25 1.16 0.76
C THR A 20 -7.74 2.46 1.39
N ARG A 21 -7.58 2.49 2.73
CA ARG A 21 -6.97 3.62 3.44
C ARG A 21 -5.44 3.65 3.39
N CYS A 22 -4.79 2.64 2.80
CA CYS A 22 -3.34 2.68 2.61
C CYS A 22 -2.97 3.74 1.58
N ARG A 23 -1.97 4.57 1.89
CA ARG A 23 -1.48 5.62 0.98
C ARG A 23 -0.86 5.11 -0.32
N TYR A 24 -0.40 3.85 -0.32
CA TYR A 24 0.24 3.22 -1.47
C TYR A 24 -0.73 2.39 -2.31
N ASN A 25 -1.97 2.25 -1.86
CA ASN A 25 -2.96 1.44 -2.53
C ASN A 25 -3.72 2.31 -3.54
N GLU A 26 -3.75 1.93 -4.80
CA GLU A 26 -4.52 2.52 -5.88
C GLU A 26 -5.33 1.40 -6.54
N ASP A 27 -6.66 1.51 -6.56
CA ASP A 27 -7.56 0.48 -7.13
C ASP A 27 -7.26 -0.96 -6.69
N HIS A 28 -7.02 -1.16 -5.39
CA HIS A 28 -6.67 -2.45 -4.77
C HIS A 28 -5.29 -2.99 -5.18
N GLN A 29 -4.43 -2.16 -5.75
CA GLN A 29 -3.06 -2.47 -6.13
C GLN A 29 -2.09 -1.64 -5.29
N CYS A 30 -1.21 -2.29 -4.53
CA CYS A 30 -0.23 -1.58 -3.71
C CYS A 30 1.04 -1.30 -4.54
N HIS A 31 1.39 -0.01 -4.66
CA HIS A 31 2.53 0.48 -5.44
C HIS A 31 3.74 0.88 -4.58
N ALA A 32 3.82 0.40 -3.33
CA ALA A 32 4.97 0.69 -2.48
C ALA A 32 6.25 0.07 -3.08
N GLY A 33 7.34 0.86 -3.13
CA GLY A 33 8.62 0.40 -3.70
C GLY A 33 9.29 -0.74 -2.91
N GLN A 34 8.91 -0.94 -1.65
CA GLN A 34 9.29 -2.08 -0.83
C GLN A 34 8.15 -2.47 0.10
N ILE A 35 7.90 -3.77 0.22
CA ILE A 35 6.92 -4.34 1.16
C ILE A 35 7.66 -5.05 2.29
N GLN A 36 7.35 -4.67 3.53
CA GLN A 36 7.78 -5.37 4.74
C GLN A 36 6.57 -6.03 5.39
N VAL A 37 6.71 -7.31 5.71
CA VAL A 37 5.70 -8.11 6.38
C VAL A 37 6.30 -8.68 7.66
N SER A 38 5.58 -8.55 8.77
CA SER A 38 5.91 -9.26 10.01
C SER A 38 4.97 -10.46 10.18
N MET A 39 5.48 -11.52 10.79
CA MET A 39 4.73 -12.73 11.09
C MET A 39 4.66 -12.91 12.60
N SER A 40 3.48 -13.15 13.14
CA SER A 40 3.25 -13.49 14.55
C SER A 40 2.30 -14.69 14.67
N SER A 41 2.07 -15.15 15.90
CA SER A 41 1.04 -16.17 16.19
C SER A 41 -0.38 -15.72 15.82
N GLU A 42 -0.61 -14.42 15.68
CA GLU A 42 -1.90 -13.83 15.33
C GLU A 42 -2.08 -13.68 13.81
N GLY A 43 -1.01 -13.80 13.04
CA GLY A 43 -1.04 -13.75 11.57
C GLY A 43 0.09 -12.94 10.96
N ALA A 44 -0.11 -12.54 9.70
CA ALA A 44 0.81 -11.68 8.96
C ALA A 44 0.34 -10.22 9.01
N ALA A 45 1.25 -9.27 9.27
CA ALA A 45 0.95 -7.85 9.25
C ALA A 45 1.84 -7.10 8.25
N CYS A 46 1.24 -6.23 7.44
CA CYS A 46 1.96 -5.36 6.51
C CYS A 46 2.54 -4.16 7.28
N MET A 47 3.85 -4.19 7.52
CA MET A 47 4.57 -3.13 8.24
C MET A 47 4.83 -1.90 7.36
N THR A 48 4.67 -2.02 6.05
CA THR A 48 4.70 -0.88 5.10
C THR A 48 3.42 -0.05 5.14
N TYR A 49 2.34 -0.55 5.75
CA TYR A 49 1.06 0.17 5.80
C TYR A 49 1.25 1.58 6.37
N THR A 50 0.76 2.57 5.61
CA THR A 50 0.69 3.95 6.08
C THR A 50 -0.69 4.51 5.70
N PRO A 51 -1.47 5.04 6.65
CA PRO A 51 -2.78 5.58 6.36
C PRO A 51 -2.69 6.83 5.47
N ARG A 52 -3.66 7.00 4.58
CA ARG A 52 -3.94 8.30 3.93
C ARG A 52 -4.37 9.29 5.00
N ASP A 53 -3.87 10.52 4.92
CA ASP A 53 -4.36 11.59 5.78
C ASP A 53 -5.67 12.12 5.21
N ASP A 54 -6.78 11.50 5.61
CA ASP A 54 -8.14 11.88 5.21
C ASP A 54 -8.63 13.15 5.90
N ARG A 55 -7.87 13.69 6.86
CA ARG A 55 -8.19 14.96 7.53
C ARG A 55 -8.09 16.17 6.60
N GLY A 56 -7.30 16.09 5.53
CA GLY A 56 -7.21 17.13 4.50
C GLY A 56 -8.48 17.27 3.66
N ALA A 57 -9.26 16.19 3.50
CA ALA A 57 -10.50 16.23 2.73
C ALA A 57 -11.65 16.94 3.48
N MET A 58 -11.53 17.14 4.79
CA MET A 58 -12.58 17.77 5.61
C MET A 58 -12.45 19.29 5.71
N SER A 59 -11.33 19.88 5.27
CA SER A 59 -11.09 21.33 5.36
C SER A 59 -11.43 22.11 4.09
N GLU A 60 -11.69 21.43 2.97
CA GLU A 60 -12.16 22.07 1.72
C GLU A 60 -13.70 22.14 1.63
N GLN A 61 -14.43 21.14 2.14
CA GLN A 61 -15.91 21.16 2.13
C GLN A 61 -16.56 22.18 3.09
N LEU A 62 -15.77 22.84 3.95
CA LEU A 62 -16.27 23.94 4.80
C LEU A 62 -16.04 25.34 4.19
N ARG A 63 -15.36 25.45 3.03
CA ARG A 63 -14.97 26.73 2.42
C ARG A 63 -16.01 27.28 1.44
N ASP A 64 -16.84 26.41 0.88
CA ASP A 64 -17.85 26.77 -0.14
C ASP A 64 -19.26 27.01 0.44
N ASN A 65 -19.37 27.33 1.73
CA ASN A 65 -20.64 27.78 2.33
C ASN A 65 -20.58 29.27 2.67
N PRO A 66 -20.73 30.18 1.70
CA PRO A 66 -20.99 31.57 1.98
C PRO A 66 -22.40 31.67 2.56
N ALA A 67 -22.49 31.90 3.87
CA ALA A 67 -23.69 32.48 4.48
C ALA A 67 -23.92 33.90 3.93
#